data_AF-A0A916FS86-F1
#
_entry.id   AF-A0A916FS86-F1
#
_cell.length_a   1.000
_cell.length_b   1.000
_cell.length_c   1.000
_cell.angle_alpha   90.00
_cell.angle_beta   90.00
_cell.angle_gamma   90.00
#
_symmetry.space_group_name_H-M   'P 1'
#
loop_
_entity.id
_entity.type
_entity.pdbx_description
1 polymer ?
#
loop_
_entity_poly.entity_id
_entity_poly.type
_entity_poly.pdbx_seq_one_letter_code
_entity_poly.pdbx_strand_id
1 'polypeptide(L)'
;MPKQNQSDEPQYLYLTTTGRKTGLPREIEIWFVMFDGKYYILAEHREKADWVKNIRANPRVRVRVGERSFDATARALDKERDRTIYKRAQQLERE
;
A
#
# COMPACT_ATOMS: atom_id res chain seq x y z
N MET A 1 -13.44 10.75 2.75
CA MET A 1 -14.41 10.42 1.69
C MET A 1 -13.58 10.27 0.42
N PRO A 2 -13.68 9.20 -0.40
CA PRO A 2 -12.73 9.09 -1.51
C PRO A 2 -13.12 10.08 -2.61
N LYS A 3 -12.25 11.07 -2.86
CA LYS A 3 -12.37 11.98 -4.01
C LYS A 3 -11.55 11.47 -5.19
N GLN A 4 -12.29 11.23 -6.27
CA GLN A 4 -11.93 11.21 -7.68
C GLN A 4 -10.89 10.19 -8.15
N ASN A 5 -11.41 9.07 -8.68
CA ASN A 5 -11.00 8.56 -9.98
C ASN A 5 -12.23 8.50 -10.89
N GLN A 6 -12.06 8.51 -12.21
CA GLN A 6 -13.10 8.69 -13.24
C GLN A 6 -14.13 7.53 -13.38
N SER A 7 -14.38 6.80 -12.30
CA SER A 7 -15.45 5.82 -12.15
C SER A 7 -16.07 6.08 -10.77
N ASP A 8 -17.39 6.21 -10.67
CA ASP A 8 -18.10 6.49 -9.42
C ASP A 8 -17.92 5.42 -8.32
N GLU A 9 -17.15 4.36 -8.59
CA GLU A 9 -16.76 3.36 -7.61
C GLU A 9 -15.45 3.70 -6.89
N PRO A 10 -15.40 3.53 -5.54
CA PRO A 10 -14.17 3.70 -4.79
C PRO A 10 -13.13 2.69 -5.26
N GLN A 11 -12.03 3.20 -5.81
CA GLN A 11 -10.96 2.34 -6.28
C GLN A 11 -10.11 1.86 -5.10
N TYR A 12 -10.00 0.54 -4.95
CA TYR A 12 -9.10 -0.10 -3.98
C TYR A 12 -7.79 -0.52 -4.65
N LEU A 13 -6.76 -0.69 -3.82
CA LEU A 13 -5.49 -1.30 -4.20
C LEU A 13 -5.45 -2.72 -3.66
N TYR A 14 -5.19 -3.67 -4.55
CA TYR A 14 -4.91 -5.04 -4.19
C TYR A 14 -3.41 -5.26 -4.19
N LEU A 15 -2.88 -5.66 -3.05
CA LEU A 15 -1.46 -5.86 -2.83
C LEU A 15 -1.19 -7.35 -2.61
N THR A 16 -0.49 -7.97 -3.54
CA THR A 16 0.01 -9.35 -3.37
C THR A 16 1.45 -9.32 -2.85
N THR A 17 1.67 -9.91 -1.67
CA THR A 17 2.98 -10.11 -1.05
C THR A 17 3.37 -11.59 -1.04
N THR A 18 4.64 -11.90 -0.82
CA THR A 18 5.09 -13.28 -0.57
C THR A 18 5.03 -13.59 0.92
N GLY A 19 4.28 -14.60 1.33
CA GLY A 19 4.18 -15.00 2.74
C GLY A 19 5.53 -15.45 3.30
N ARG A 20 6.14 -14.65 4.19
CA ARG A 20 7.53 -14.87 4.67
C ARG A 20 7.79 -16.24 5.30
N LYS A 21 6.75 -16.88 5.86
CA LYS A 21 6.84 -18.22 6.47
C LYS A 21 6.52 -19.34 5.50
N THR A 22 5.70 -19.07 4.48
CA THR A 22 5.07 -20.10 3.63
C THR A 22 5.55 -20.07 2.18
N GLY A 23 6.19 -18.99 1.72
CA GLY A 23 6.50 -18.75 0.31
C GLY A 23 5.29 -18.45 -0.58
N LEU A 24 4.07 -18.77 -0.14
CA LEU A 24 2.84 -18.57 -0.91
C LEU A 24 2.43 -17.09 -1.07
N PRO A 25 1.82 -16.70 -2.20
CA PRO A 25 1.21 -15.38 -2.38
C PRO A 25 0.14 -15.06 -1.33
N ARG A 26 0.11 -13.81 -0.86
CA ARG A 26 -0.87 -13.27 0.11
C ARG A 26 -1.39 -11.94 -0.41
N GLU A 27 -2.65 -11.91 -0.81
CA GLU A 27 -3.32 -10.70 -1.27
C GLU A 27 -4.11 -10.04 -0.14
N ILE A 28 -4.07 -8.70 -0.12
CA ILE A 28 -4.97 -7.87 0.68
C ILE A 28 -5.65 -6.86 -0.24
N GLU A 29 -6.84 -6.42 0.15
CA GLU A 29 -7.49 -5.23 -0.39
C GLU A 29 -7.30 -4.08 0.61
N ILE A 30 -6.88 -2.91 0.13
CA ILE A 30 -6.66 -1.76 0.98
C ILE A 30 -6.93 -0.46 0.22
N TRP A 31 -7.43 0.54 0.93
CA TRP A 31 -7.51 1.88 0.39
C TRP A 31 -6.11 2.50 0.26
N PHE A 32 -5.95 3.45 -0.67
CA PHE A 32 -4.66 4.07 -0.95
C PHE A 32 -4.79 5.56 -1.25
N VAL A 33 -3.70 6.29 -1.03
CA VAL A 33 -3.48 7.61 -1.60
C VAL A 33 -2.38 7.54 -2.65
N MET A 34 -2.46 8.38 -3.66
CA MET A 34 -1.45 8.49 -4.70
C MET A 34 -0.90 9.92 -4.74
N PHE A 35 0.41 10.04 -4.65
CA PHE A 35 1.12 11.30 -4.89
C PHE A 35 2.54 11.01 -5.39
N ASP A 36 3.10 11.94 -6.16
CA ASP A 36 4.45 11.83 -6.75
C ASP A 36 4.70 10.49 -7.48
N GLY A 37 3.67 9.99 -8.18
CA GLY A 37 3.73 8.74 -8.93
C GLY A 37 3.86 7.48 -8.07
N LYS A 38 3.58 7.56 -6.76
CA LYS A 38 3.69 6.45 -5.80
C LYS A 38 2.37 6.18 -5.12
N TYR A 39 2.14 4.91 -4.83
CA TYR A 39 1.00 4.43 -4.05
C TYR A 39 1.39 4.33 -2.58
N TYR A 40 0.56 4.89 -1.71
CA TYR A 40 0.73 4.83 -0.27
C TYR A 40 -0.50 4.18 0.35
N ILE A 41 -0.23 3.15 1.14
CA ILE A 41 -1.23 2.35 1.84
C ILE A 41 -0.95 2.43 3.33
N LEU A 42 -2.01 2.57 4.14
CA LEU A 42 -1.89 2.85 5.57
C LEU A 42 -2.27 1.60 6.36
N ALA A 43 -1.29 1.00 7.01
CA ALA A 43 -1.50 -0.16 7.87
C ALA A 43 -2.17 0.27 9.18
N GLU A 44 -3.43 -0.10 9.40
CA GLU A 44 -4.14 0.12 10.67
C GLU A 44 -3.35 -0.44 11.86
N HIS A 45 -2.85 -1.68 11.71
CA HIS A 45 -2.00 -2.34 12.70
C HIS A 45 -0.49 -2.03 12.54
N ARG A 46 -0.14 -1.03 11.72
CA ARG A 46 1.25 -0.58 11.49
C ARG A 46 2.17 -1.79 11.21
N GLU A 47 3.23 -1.90 11.99
CA GLU A 47 4.28 -2.91 11.87
C GLU A 47 3.83 -4.33 12.22
N LYS A 48 2.66 -4.49 12.85
CA LYS A 48 2.15 -5.80 13.24
C LYS A 48 1.44 -6.51 12.09
N ALA A 49 0.99 -5.77 11.07
CA ALA A 49 0.30 -6.33 9.92
C ALA A 49 1.19 -7.33 9.18
N ASP A 50 0.66 -8.50 8.84
CA ASP A 50 1.45 -9.57 8.24
C ASP A 50 1.98 -9.20 6.84
N TRP A 51 1.22 -8.45 6.05
CA TRP A 51 1.67 -7.95 4.76
C TRP A 51 2.86 -6.96 4.89
N VAL A 52 2.92 -6.15 5.95
CA VAL A 52 4.07 -5.29 6.25
C VAL A 52 5.30 -6.14 6.58
N LYS A 53 5.13 -7.17 7.43
CA LYS A 53 6.20 -8.11 7.75
C LYS A 53 6.67 -8.91 6.53
N ASN A 54 5.76 -9.24 5.62
CA ASN A 54 6.08 -9.89 4.35
C ASN A 54 6.91 -8.97 3.45
N ILE A 55 6.51 -7.70 3.27
CA ILE A 55 7.28 -6.70 2.49
C ILE A 55 8.69 -6.52 3.04
N ARG A 56 8.84 -6.47 4.38
CA ARG A 56 10.15 -6.35 5.01
C ARG A 56 11.08 -7.52 4.71
N ALA A 57 10.53 -8.73 4.59
CA ALA A 57 11.29 -9.92 4.24
C ALA A 57 11.54 -10.05 2.73
N ASN A 58 10.56 -9.67 1.91
CA ASN A 58 10.67 -9.64 0.46
C ASN A 58 9.90 -8.42 -0.09
N PRO A 59 10.61 -7.40 -0.62
CA PRO A 59 9.97 -6.16 -1.05
C PRO A 59 9.30 -6.27 -2.42
N ARG A 60 9.47 -7.38 -3.15
CA ARG A 60 8.79 -7.60 -4.44
C ARG A 60 7.32 -7.88 -4.20
N VAL A 61 6.47 -7.09 -4.83
CA VAL A 61 5.01 -7.18 -4.70
C VAL A 61 4.36 -7.09 -6.08
N ARG A 62 3.12 -7.59 -6.17
CA ARG A 62 2.23 -7.29 -7.29
C ARG A 62 1.14 -6.33 -6.81
N VAL A 63 0.85 -5.34 -7.62
CA VAL A 63 -0.15 -4.32 -7.33
C VAL A 63 -1.21 -4.35 -8.41
N ARG A 64 -2.47 -4.36 -8.01
CA ARG A 64 -3.62 -4.20 -8.91
C ARG A 64 -4.49 -3.04 -8.45
N VAL A 65 -4.77 -2.10 -9.36
CA VAL A 65 -5.58 -0.90 -9.13
C VAL A 65 -6.43 -0.64 -10.38
N GLY A 66 -7.74 -0.81 -10.24
CA GLY A 66 -8.64 -0.87 -11.40
C GLY A 66 -8.23 -1.98 -12.36
N GLU A 67 -8.12 -1.66 -13.65
CA GLU A 67 -7.70 -2.59 -14.70
C GLU A 67 -6.17 -2.78 -14.78
N ARG A 68 -5.40 -1.97 -14.06
CA ARG A 68 -3.93 -2.04 -14.10
C ARG A 68 -3.42 -3.06 -13.11
N SER A 69 -2.52 -3.93 -13.58
CA SER A 69 -1.77 -4.87 -12.75
C SER A 69 -0.29 -4.81 -13.11
N PHE A 70 0.59 -4.64 -12.12
CA PHE A 70 2.02 -4.49 -12.34
C PHE A 70 2.83 -4.98 -11.15
N ASP A 71 4.06 -5.42 -11.42
CA ASP A 71 5.03 -5.74 -10.38
C ASP A 71 5.72 -4.46 -9.87
N ALA A 72 5.97 -4.37 -8.57
CA ALA A 72 6.55 -3.20 -7.92
C ALA A 72 7.47 -3.59 -6.76
N THR A 73 8.20 -2.60 -6.24
CA THR A 73 8.98 -2.72 -5.01
C THR A 73 8.31 -1.90 -3.91
N ALA A 74 7.94 -2.56 -2.81
CA ALA A 74 7.35 -1.92 -1.64
C ALA A 74 8.37 -1.80 -0.52
N ARG A 75 8.23 -0.76 0.32
CA ARG A 75 8.95 -0.63 1.59
C ARG A 75 8.03 -0.05 2.65
N ALA A 76 8.22 -0.47 3.90
CA ALA A 76 7.63 0.23 5.02
C ALA A 76 8.30 1.60 5.20
N LEU A 77 7.50 2.65 5.41
CA LEU A 77 8.02 3.96 5.77
C LEU A 77 8.37 4.00 7.24
N ASP A 78 9.51 4.58 7.57
CA ASP A 78 9.87 4.87 8.95
C ASP A 78 9.31 6.24 9.36
N LYS A 79 8.69 6.33 10.55
CA LYS A 79 7.99 7.54 10.97
C LYS A 79 8.92 8.73 11.18
N GLU A 80 10.17 8.48 11.58
CA GLU A 80 11.15 9.52 11.87
C GLU A 80 11.93 9.90 10.62
N ARG A 81 12.48 8.91 9.91
CA ARG A 81 13.28 9.11 8.70
C ARG A 81 12.44 9.58 7.52
N ASP A 82 11.22 9.07 7.36
CA ASP A 82 10.31 9.44 6.26
C ASP A 82 9.22 10.43 6.69
N ARG A 83 9.45 11.21 7.77
CA ARG A 83 8.44 12.05 8.42
C ARG A 83 7.61 12.91 7.47
N THR A 84 8.23 13.52 6.47
CA THR A 84 7.55 14.38 5.48
C THR A 84 6.52 13.59 4.67
N ILE A 85 6.95 12.44 4.14
CA ILE A 85 6.09 11.54 3.34
C ILE A 85 4.98 10.96 4.23
N TYR A 86 5.34 10.57 5.47
CA TYR A 86 4.39 10.04 6.45
C TYR A 86 3.27 11.03 6.73
N LYS A 87 3.59 12.30 7.00
CA LYS A 87 2.61 13.36 7.21
C LYS A 87 1.78 13.63 5.96
N ARG A 88 2.39 13.64 4.77
CA ARG A 88 1.67 13.89 3.51
C ARG A 88 0.64 12.80 3.24
N ALA A 89 0.99 11.53 3.43
CA ALA A 89 0.07 10.42 3.26
C ALA A 89 -1.12 10.50 4.24
N GLN A 90 -0.88 10.84 5.51
CA GLN A 90 -1.95 11.01 6.51
C GLN A 90 -2.87 12.20 6.23
N GLN A 91 -2.34 13.27 5.63
CA GLN A 91 -3.15 14.42 5.25
C GLN A 91 -4.11 14.05 4.11
N LEU A 92 -3.61 13.37 3.08
CA LEU A 92 -4.41 12.91 1.93
C LEU A 92 -5.45 11.86 2.31
N GLU A 93 -5.21 11.05 3.34
CA GLU A 93 -6.21 10.11 3.88
C GLU A 93 -7.45 10.83 4.44
N ARG A 94 -7.27 12.04 4.98
CA ARG A 94 -8.32 12.81 5.64
C ARG A 94 -9.12 13.71 4.70
N GLU A 95 -8.60 13.97 3.50
CA GLU A 95 -9.21 14.80 2.46
C GLU A 95 -10.33 14.06 1.70
#